data_AF-A0A1F9WSC7-F1
#
_entry.id   AF-A0A1F9WSC7-F1
#
_cell.length_a   1.000
_cell.length_b   1.000
_cell.length_c   1.000
_cell.angle_alpha   90.00
_cell.angle_beta   90.00
_cell.angle_gamma   90.00
#
_symmetry.space_group_name_H-M   'P 1'
#
loop_
_entity.id
_entity.type
_entity.pdbx_description
1 polymer ?
#
loop_
_entity_poly.entity_id
_entity_poly.type
_entity_poly.pdbx_seq_one_letter_code
_entity_poly.pdbx_strand_id
1 'polypeptide(L)'
;MGRFLNRGNSSKKSKPSSKKSKPSSKKSKPSSKKSKPSSKRNNPSSKRNNPSSKTRTSKVRKARSKAAHRILQGQQASPARQQAMVRRVKRSQVKKQQAQRPEQRERRLGLKGQRPELRELHLWLKVQRPELRELHLWLKVQRPELRELHLGLKGQHPELRELHLGLKGQHPELRELHLGLKVQHPELPEQLLGQRGQHPELRGQRQEQWQVWRQAQRCLWLEWAAMGR
;
A
#
# COMPACT_ATOMS: atom_id res chain seq x y z
N MET A 1 1.74 -35.88 19.18
CA MET A 1 2.54 -34.63 19.28
C MET A 1 1.89 -33.55 18.43
N GLY A 2 1.40 -32.48 19.06
CA GLY A 2 1.25 -31.14 18.43
C GLY A 2 0.08 -30.89 17.47
N ARG A 3 -1.11 -30.59 18.03
CA ARG A 3 -2.12 -29.72 17.39
C ARG A 3 -1.57 -28.30 17.34
N PHE A 4 -1.76 -27.52 16.27
CA PHE A 4 -2.03 -26.07 16.40
C PHE A 4 -2.80 -25.52 15.19
N LEU A 5 -3.98 -25.00 15.52
CA LEU A 5 -4.84 -24.14 14.70
C LEU A 5 -4.16 -22.79 14.47
N ASN A 6 -4.36 -22.18 13.31
CA ASN A 6 -4.40 -20.72 13.21
C ASN A 6 -5.29 -20.32 12.01
N ARG A 7 -6.60 -20.16 12.24
CA ARG A 7 -7.28 -18.87 12.46
C ARG A 7 -6.97 -17.86 11.37
N GLY A 8 -7.97 -17.64 10.51
CA GLY A 8 -8.03 -16.46 9.67
C GLY A 8 -8.02 -15.18 10.49
N ASN A 9 -7.49 -14.12 9.89
CA ASN A 9 -7.90 -12.78 10.27
C ASN A 9 -7.87 -11.85 9.06
N SER A 10 -9.07 -11.40 8.71
CA SER A 10 -9.38 -10.35 7.76
C SER A 10 -8.72 -9.03 8.17
N SER A 11 -7.77 -8.52 7.39
CA SER A 11 -7.32 -7.14 7.51
C SER A 11 -8.09 -6.26 6.53
N LYS A 12 -9.04 -5.52 7.10
CA LYS A 12 -9.88 -4.51 6.46
C LYS A 12 -9.01 -3.49 5.72
N LYS A 13 -9.30 -3.29 4.43
CA LYS A 13 -8.82 -2.15 3.62
C LYS A 13 -9.24 -0.83 4.28
N SER A 14 -8.32 -0.15 4.96
CA SER A 14 -8.45 1.27 5.30
C SER A 14 -7.89 2.12 4.15
N LYS A 15 -8.78 2.75 3.38
CA LYS A 15 -8.46 3.76 2.36
C LYS A 15 -7.97 5.05 3.07
N PRO A 16 -6.82 5.65 2.70
CA PRO A 16 -6.54 7.02 3.13
C PRO A 16 -7.23 8.00 2.17
N SER A 17 -8.22 8.73 2.69
CA SER A 17 -8.86 9.85 1.99
C SER A 17 -7.98 11.11 2.12
N SER A 18 -7.20 11.44 1.08
CA SER A 18 -6.50 12.72 1.02
C SER A 18 -7.44 13.80 0.45
N LYS A 19 -7.97 14.64 1.35
CA LYS A 19 -8.70 15.86 1.01
C LYS A 19 -7.75 16.83 0.31
N LYS A 20 -8.13 17.20 -0.91
CA LYS A 20 -7.41 18.07 -1.84
C LYS A 20 -7.67 19.53 -1.47
N SER A 21 -6.79 20.16 -0.69
CA SER A 21 -6.85 21.61 -0.41
C SER A 21 -5.95 22.38 -1.39
N LYS A 22 -6.56 23.08 -2.34
CA LYS A 22 -5.90 24.03 -3.26
C LYS A 22 -5.62 25.35 -2.52
N PRO A 23 -4.41 25.94 -2.56
CA PRO A 23 -4.21 27.31 -2.11
C PRO A 23 -4.54 28.30 -3.25
N SER A 24 -5.56 29.13 -3.06
CA SER A 24 -5.86 30.28 -3.92
C SER A 24 -5.28 31.56 -3.29
N SER A 25 -4.22 32.13 -3.86
CA SER A 25 -3.77 33.48 -3.52
C SER A 25 -4.05 34.42 -4.69
N LYS A 26 -5.10 35.23 -4.53
CA LYS A 26 -5.49 36.30 -5.45
C LYS A 26 -4.47 37.44 -5.36
N LYS A 27 -3.95 37.82 -6.53
CA LYS A 27 -3.19 39.05 -6.82
C LYS A 27 -4.04 40.28 -6.49
N SER A 28 -3.52 41.23 -5.73
CA SER A 28 -4.05 42.60 -5.65
C SER A 28 -2.91 43.62 -5.58
N LYS A 29 -2.80 44.45 -6.64
CA LYS A 29 -1.91 45.62 -6.77
C LYS A 29 -2.49 46.82 -5.98
N PRO A 30 -1.69 47.85 -5.62
CA PRO A 30 -2.11 48.92 -4.73
C PRO A 30 -2.84 50.05 -5.49
N SER A 31 -3.81 50.69 -4.83
CA SER A 31 -4.43 51.94 -5.31
C SER A 31 -4.48 53.00 -4.19
N SER A 32 -4.04 54.20 -4.53
CA SER A 32 -4.10 55.43 -3.74
C SER A 32 -5.54 55.98 -3.63
N LYS A 33 -5.85 56.69 -2.53
CA LYS A 33 -6.44 58.05 -2.53
C LYS A 33 -6.81 58.58 -1.13
N LYS A 34 -6.57 59.90 -1.00
CA LYS A 34 -6.88 60.86 0.09
C LYS A 34 -8.36 60.86 0.50
N SER A 35 -8.63 61.11 1.79
CA SER A 35 -9.70 62.04 2.24
C SER A 35 -9.54 62.40 3.73
N LYS A 36 -9.81 63.67 4.06
CA LYS A 36 -9.76 64.32 5.40
C LYS A 36 -11.06 64.02 6.18
N PRO A 37 -11.11 64.24 7.50
CA PRO A 37 -12.36 64.67 8.13
C PRO A 37 -12.28 66.08 8.75
N SER A 38 -13.42 66.75 8.59
CA SER A 38 -13.77 68.10 8.99
C SER A 38 -14.22 68.20 10.44
N SER A 39 -14.06 69.40 10.98
CA SER A 39 -14.54 69.96 12.24
C SER A 39 -15.98 69.64 12.65
N LYS A 40 -16.20 69.46 13.96
CA LYS A 40 -17.43 69.94 14.63
C LYS A 40 -17.13 70.48 16.03
N ARG A 41 -17.47 71.76 16.18
CA ARG A 41 -17.53 72.57 17.41
C ARG A 41 -18.41 71.91 18.47
N ASN A 42 -18.05 72.09 19.74
CA ASN A 42 -19.01 72.25 20.82
C ASN A 42 -18.55 73.41 21.71
N ASN A 43 -19.47 74.35 21.94
CA ASN A 43 -19.28 75.57 22.73
C ASN A 43 -20.37 75.58 23.81
N PRO A 44 -20.05 75.63 25.11
CA PRO A 44 -21.03 75.99 26.12
C PRO A 44 -20.85 77.45 26.56
N SER A 45 -21.97 78.16 26.57
CA SER A 45 -22.10 79.55 27.01
C SER A 45 -22.43 79.65 28.50
N SER A 46 -22.14 80.84 29.06
CA SER A 46 -22.72 81.39 30.31
C SER A 46 -22.18 80.76 31.62
N LYS A 47 -21.92 81.46 32.72
CA LYS A 47 -22.43 82.70 33.30
C LYS A 47 -21.34 83.39 34.15
N ARG A 48 -21.39 84.73 34.22
CA ARG A 48 -20.65 85.57 35.18
C ARG A 48 -20.94 85.16 36.62
N ASN A 49 -19.92 85.19 37.48
CA ASN A 49 -19.96 85.84 38.79
C ASN A 49 -18.54 86.18 39.23
N ASN A 50 -18.31 87.47 39.47
CA ASN A 50 -17.05 88.06 39.86
C ASN A 50 -17.20 88.56 41.30
N PRO A 51 -16.36 88.13 42.24
CA PRO A 51 -16.02 88.98 43.36
C PRO A 51 -14.52 89.33 43.33
N SER A 52 -14.28 90.63 43.47
CA SER A 52 -13.13 91.21 44.15
C SER A 52 -11.73 90.96 43.58
N SER A 53 -11.35 91.91 42.71
CA SER A 53 -10.15 92.75 42.81
C SER A 53 -8.81 92.17 43.36
N LYS A 54 -7.79 92.36 42.50
CA LYS A 54 -6.40 92.78 42.82
C LYS A 54 -5.31 91.81 43.28
N THR A 55 -5.52 90.51 43.48
CA THR A 55 -4.38 89.60 43.82
C THR A 55 -4.26 88.30 43.01
N ARG A 56 -5.14 88.04 42.04
CA ARG A 56 -5.07 86.83 41.17
C ARG A 56 -4.56 87.10 39.74
N THR A 57 -4.45 88.35 39.32
CA THR A 57 -3.88 88.69 38.00
C THR A 57 -2.35 88.74 38.01
N SER A 58 -1.71 88.91 39.18
CA SER A 58 -0.25 88.91 39.30
C SER A 58 0.34 87.50 39.35
N LYS A 59 -0.28 86.53 40.04
CA LYS A 59 0.20 85.14 40.09
C LYS A 59 0.03 84.41 38.75
N VAL A 60 -1.10 84.62 38.06
CA VAL A 60 -1.32 84.05 36.71
C VAL A 60 -0.46 84.76 35.66
N ARG A 61 -0.27 86.09 35.73
CA ARG A 61 0.69 86.79 34.84
C ARG A 61 2.13 86.41 35.14
N LYS A 62 2.51 86.14 36.39
CA LYS A 62 3.88 85.70 36.76
C LYS A 62 4.13 84.24 36.40
N ALA A 63 3.10 83.39 36.41
CA ALA A 63 3.17 82.02 35.89
C ALA A 63 3.17 81.98 34.36
N ARG A 64 2.35 82.80 33.69
CA ARG A 64 2.38 82.99 32.23
C ARG A 64 3.66 83.67 31.77
N SER A 65 4.23 84.61 32.53
CA SER A 65 5.51 85.23 32.19
C SER A 65 6.69 84.31 32.49
N LYS A 66 6.67 83.49 33.55
CA LYS A 66 7.66 82.42 33.76
C LYS A 66 7.58 81.33 32.68
N ALA A 67 6.37 80.95 32.26
CA ALA A 67 6.18 80.02 31.15
C ALA A 67 6.60 80.64 29.81
N ALA A 68 6.26 81.92 29.56
CA ALA A 68 6.65 82.64 28.35
C ALA A 68 8.16 82.93 28.29
N HIS A 69 8.81 83.25 29.42
CA HIS A 69 10.28 83.37 29.49
C HIS A 69 10.96 82.02 29.26
N ARG A 70 10.40 80.91 29.76
CA ARG A 70 10.88 79.56 29.46
C ARG A 70 10.69 79.17 28.00
N ILE A 71 9.64 79.67 27.34
CA ILE A 71 9.36 79.42 25.91
C ILE A 71 10.29 80.27 25.03
N LEU A 72 10.61 81.52 25.42
CA LEU A 72 11.56 82.38 24.70
C LEU A 72 13.02 81.98 24.93
N GLN A 73 13.41 81.53 26.13
CA GLN A 73 14.74 80.92 26.36
C GLN A 73 14.84 79.47 25.86
N GLY A 74 13.70 78.80 25.65
CA GLY A 74 13.63 77.42 25.16
C GLY A 74 13.75 77.29 23.63
N GLN A 75 13.66 78.40 22.89
CA GLN A 75 13.76 78.42 21.42
C GLN A 75 15.20 78.39 20.90
N GLN A 76 16.20 78.57 21.77
CA GLN A 76 17.60 78.28 21.44
C GLN A 76 18.05 77.10 22.28
N ALA A 77 17.80 75.88 21.79
CA ALA A 77 18.45 74.71 22.37
C ALA A 77 19.97 74.92 22.23
N SER A 78 20.65 75.24 23.34
CA SER A 78 22.10 75.45 23.34
C SER A 78 22.80 74.30 22.62
N PRO A 79 23.92 74.53 21.92
CA PRO A 79 24.64 73.49 21.18
C PRO A 79 24.89 72.22 22.00
N ALA A 80 25.14 72.38 23.30
CA ALA A 80 25.28 71.29 24.27
C ALA A 80 24.03 70.39 24.36
N ARG A 81 22.82 70.96 24.30
CA ARG A 81 21.55 70.24 24.36
C ARG A 81 21.28 69.46 23.07
N GLN A 82 21.62 70.04 21.92
CA GLN A 82 21.53 69.37 20.62
C GLN A 82 22.53 68.20 20.54
N GLN A 83 23.78 68.42 20.97
CA GLN A 83 24.79 67.36 21.07
C GLN A 83 24.37 66.26 22.05
N ALA A 84 23.77 66.60 23.19
CA ALA A 84 23.26 65.62 24.14
C ALA A 84 22.12 64.77 23.53
N MET A 85 21.25 65.38 22.72
CA MET A 85 20.18 64.68 22.02
C MET A 85 20.75 63.71 20.97
N VAL A 86 21.72 64.14 20.18
CA VAL A 86 22.44 63.28 19.21
C VAL A 86 23.15 62.12 19.92
N ARG A 87 23.86 62.40 21.02
CA ARG A 87 24.52 61.37 21.84
C ARG A 87 23.52 60.38 22.41
N ARG A 88 22.34 60.83 22.85
CA ARG A 88 21.24 59.97 23.34
C ARG A 88 20.68 59.08 22.25
N VAL A 89 20.46 59.62 21.04
CA VAL A 89 20.02 58.84 19.87
C VAL A 89 21.06 57.81 19.49
N LYS A 90 22.35 58.19 19.38
CA LYS A 90 23.45 57.25 19.10
C LYS A 90 23.54 56.16 20.17
N ARG A 91 23.48 56.50 21.47
CA ARG A 91 23.44 55.50 22.56
C ARG A 91 22.24 54.56 22.45
N SER A 92 21.08 55.07 22.06
CA SER A 92 19.87 54.24 21.88
C SER A 92 19.99 53.29 20.68
N GLN A 93 20.61 53.72 19.58
CA GLN A 93 20.89 52.85 18.43
C GLN A 93 21.92 51.78 18.78
N VAL A 94 23.00 52.16 19.47
CA VAL A 94 24.02 51.20 19.94
C VAL A 94 23.40 50.18 20.90
N LYS A 95 22.54 50.60 21.83
CA LYS A 95 21.80 49.67 22.71
C LYS A 95 20.91 48.72 21.91
N LYS A 96 20.19 49.19 20.88
CA LYS A 96 19.38 48.34 20.01
C LYS A 96 20.23 47.33 19.24
N GLN A 97 21.37 47.76 18.69
CA GLN A 97 22.29 46.86 17.98
C GLN A 97 22.92 45.83 18.92
N GLN A 98 23.31 46.24 20.13
CA GLN A 98 23.82 45.32 21.16
C GLN A 98 22.76 44.31 21.61
N ALA A 99 21.49 44.71 21.70
CA ALA A 99 20.39 43.80 22.04
C ALA A 99 20.11 42.77 20.92
N GLN A 100 20.31 43.13 19.65
CA GLN A 100 20.11 42.21 18.50
C GLN A 100 21.31 41.28 18.25
N ARG A 101 22.51 41.66 18.71
CA ARG A 101 23.75 40.90 18.52
C ARG A 101 23.72 39.48 19.09
N PRO A 102 23.22 39.21 20.32
CA PRO A 102 23.09 37.84 20.83
C PRO A 102 22.10 37.01 20.00
N GLU A 103 20.94 37.54 19.64
CA GLU A 103 19.95 36.84 18.80
C GLU A 103 20.51 36.46 17.42
N GLN A 104 21.24 37.38 16.77
CA GLN A 104 21.90 37.08 15.50
C GLN A 104 23.01 36.03 15.65
N ARG A 105 23.73 36.05 16.77
CA ARG A 105 24.78 35.07 17.08
C ARG A 105 24.17 33.69 17.31
N GLU A 106 23.06 33.62 18.05
CA GLU A 106 22.32 32.40 18.32
C GLU A 106 21.74 31.80 17.04
N ARG A 107 21.11 32.62 16.18
CA ARG A 107 20.66 32.19 14.83
C ARG A 107 21.79 31.66 13.97
N ARG A 108 22.95 32.33 13.97
CA ARG A 108 24.14 31.88 13.24
C ARG A 108 24.68 30.56 13.77
N LEU A 109 24.68 30.37 15.08
CA LEU A 109 25.11 29.12 15.72
C LEU A 109 24.11 27.99 15.39
N GLY A 110 22.80 28.25 15.46
CA GLY A 110 21.78 27.29 15.05
C GLY A 110 21.90 26.87 13.58
N LEU A 111 22.11 27.83 12.67
CA LEU A 111 22.35 27.54 11.25
C LEU A 111 23.67 26.78 11.00
N LYS A 112 24.70 27.03 11.81
CA LYS A 112 25.95 26.25 11.75
C LYS A 112 25.76 24.83 12.26
N GLY A 113 24.93 24.62 13.28
CA GLY A 113 24.59 23.30 13.83
C GLY A 113 23.75 22.45 12.87
N GLN A 114 22.82 23.05 12.13
CA GLN A 114 21.99 22.34 11.14
C GLN A 114 22.74 21.94 9.86
N ARG A 115 23.85 22.62 9.57
CA ARG A 115 24.65 22.41 8.35
C ARG A 115 25.24 20.99 8.22
N PRO A 116 25.85 20.40 9.25
CA PRO A 116 26.29 19.01 9.22
C PRO A 116 25.12 18.02 9.10
N GLU A 117 24.02 18.22 9.83
CA GLU A 117 22.81 17.36 9.73
C GLU A 117 22.25 17.33 8.30
N LEU A 118 22.15 18.50 7.65
CA LEU A 118 21.70 18.60 6.26
C LEU A 118 22.68 17.93 5.29
N ARG A 119 23.98 17.96 5.60
CA ARG A 119 25.02 17.28 4.80
C ARG A 119 24.93 15.77 4.95
N GLU A 120 24.74 15.27 6.17
CA GLU A 120 24.56 13.84 6.44
C GLU A 120 23.32 13.29 5.74
N LEU A 121 22.18 13.98 5.83
CA LEU A 121 20.97 13.62 5.10
C LEU A 121 21.17 13.62 3.59
N HIS A 122 21.90 14.61 3.05
CA HIS A 122 22.20 14.67 1.63
C HIS A 122 23.11 13.51 1.17
N LEU A 123 24.12 13.17 1.98
CA LEU A 123 25.01 12.03 1.70
C LEU A 123 24.25 10.71 1.78
N TRP A 124 23.44 10.52 2.83
CA TRP A 124 22.58 9.35 2.98
C TRP A 124 21.65 9.17 1.77
N LEU A 125 20.97 10.24 1.33
CA LEU A 125 20.09 10.19 0.17
C LEU A 125 20.87 9.89 -1.14
N LYS A 126 22.10 10.39 -1.25
CA LYS A 126 22.97 10.15 -2.40
C LYS A 126 23.40 8.68 -2.48
N VAL A 127 23.63 8.03 -1.35
CA VAL A 127 23.96 6.60 -1.25
C VAL A 127 22.73 5.72 -1.52
N GLN A 128 21.54 6.10 -1.05
CA GLN A 128 20.31 5.30 -1.24
C GLN A 128 19.73 5.35 -2.66
N ARG A 129 19.97 6.43 -3.41
CA ARG A 129 19.46 6.60 -4.78
C ARG A 129 19.85 5.49 -5.76
N PRO A 130 21.11 5.03 -5.84
CA PRO A 130 21.49 3.93 -6.72
C PRO A 130 20.80 2.61 -6.33
N GLU A 131 20.74 2.25 -5.05
CA GLU A 131 20.05 1.04 -4.57
C GLU A 131 18.56 1.05 -4.98
N LEU A 132 17.89 2.19 -4.79
CA LEU A 132 16.49 2.34 -5.21
C LEU A 132 16.32 2.24 -6.74
N ARG A 133 17.31 2.72 -7.52
CA ARG A 133 17.31 2.61 -8.98
C ARG A 133 17.51 1.16 -9.43
N GLU A 134 18.43 0.45 -8.80
CA GLU A 134 18.69 -0.96 -9.10
C GLU A 134 17.47 -1.82 -8.81
N LEU A 135 16.82 -1.65 -7.65
CA LEU A 135 15.56 -2.32 -7.33
C LEU A 135 14.46 -2.01 -8.34
N HIS A 136 14.36 -0.75 -8.78
CA HIS A 136 13.36 -0.35 -9.77
C HIS A 136 13.62 -0.98 -11.15
N LEU A 137 14.89 -1.06 -11.56
CA LEU A 137 15.29 -1.71 -12.80
C LEU A 137 15.06 -3.22 -12.73
N TRP A 138 15.45 -3.86 -11.63
CA TRP A 138 15.20 -5.28 -11.39
C TRP A 138 13.71 -5.61 -11.48
N LEU A 139 12.85 -4.83 -10.81
CA LEU A 139 11.39 -5.02 -10.89
C LEU A 139 10.83 -4.81 -12.30
N LYS A 140 11.41 -3.87 -13.06
CA LYS A 140 11.03 -3.61 -14.45
C LYS A 140 11.37 -4.79 -15.37
N VAL A 141 12.50 -5.47 -15.12
CA VAL A 141 12.93 -6.67 -15.85
C VAL A 141 12.10 -7.90 -15.47
N GLN A 142 11.76 -8.06 -14.18
CA GLN A 142 11.01 -9.23 -13.69
C GLN A 142 9.52 -9.23 -14.05
N ARG A 143 8.92 -8.05 -14.23
CA ARG A 143 7.49 -7.90 -14.57
C ARG A 143 7.03 -8.67 -15.82
N PRO A 144 7.74 -8.62 -16.97
CA PRO A 144 7.36 -9.39 -18.15
C PRO A 144 7.47 -10.91 -17.91
N GLU A 145 8.51 -11.40 -17.24
CA GLU A 145 8.65 -12.84 -16.93
C GLU A 145 7.48 -13.34 -16.07
N LEU A 146 7.11 -12.60 -15.02
CA LEU A 146 5.94 -12.91 -14.19
C LEU A 146 4.63 -12.89 -15.00
N ARG A 147 4.53 -12.00 -15.98
CA ARG A 147 3.35 -11.88 -16.85
C ARG A 147 3.26 -13.07 -17.81
N GLU A 148 4.38 -13.51 -18.37
CA GLU A 148 4.46 -14.69 -19.24
C GLU A 148 4.11 -15.96 -18.47
N LEU A 149 4.66 -16.16 -17.27
CA LEU A 149 4.30 -17.28 -16.41
C LEU A 149 2.81 -17.30 -16.10
N HIS A 150 2.24 -16.14 -15.75
CA HIS A 150 0.81 -16.05 -15.46
C HIS A 150 -0.06 -16.38 -16.69
N LEU A 151 0.33 -15.91 -17.88
CA LEU A 151 -0.37 -16.22 -19.13
C LEU A 151 -0.23 -17.71 -19.49
N GLY A 152 0.96 -18.30 -19.31
CA GLY A 152 1.19 -19.73 -19.52
C GLY A 152 0.31 -20.58 -18.61
N LEU A 153 0.27 -20.28 -17.32
CA LEU A 153 -0.60 -20.99 -16.37
C LEU A 153 -2.09 -20.85 -16.72
N LYS A 154 -2.50 -19.66 -17.17
CA LYS A 154 -3.87 -19.40 -17.62
C LYS A 154 -4.21 -20.15 -18.90
N GLY A 155 -3.24 -20.38 -19.79
CA GLY A 155 -3.40 -21.17 -21.01
C GLY A 155 -3.46 -22.69 -20.77
N GLN A 156 -2.70 -23.20 -19.80
CA GLN A 156 -2.69 -24.63 -19.45
C GLN A 156 -3.97 -25.09 -18.75
N HIS A 157 -4.67 -24.20 -18.03
CA HIS A 157 -5.87 -24.57 -17.28
C HIS A 157 -7.04 -25.05 -18.18
N PRO A 158 -7.34 -24.41 -19.33
CA PRO A 158 -8.23 -24.97 -20.34
C PRO A 158 -7.84 -26.36 -20.83
N GLU A 159 -6.56 -26.59 -21.17
CA GLU A 159 -6.08 -27.89 -21.66
C GLU A 159 -6.25 -29.00 -20.62
N LEU A 160 -5.88 -28.73 -19.37
CA LEU A 160 -6.12 -29.64 -18.24
C LEU A 160 -7.61 -29.93 -18.03
N ARG A 161 -8.46 -28.92 -18.23
CA ARG A 161 -9.91 -29.08 -18.12
C ARG A 161 -10.46 -29.96 -19.24
N GLU A 162 -9.97 -29.79 -20.47
CA GLU A 162 -10.35 -30.64 -21.62
C GLU A 162 -9.90 -32.08 -21.42
N LEU A 163 -8.66 -32.33 -20.98
CA LEU A 163 -8.16 -33.66 -20.65
C LEU A 163 -9.00 -34.34 -19.56
N HIS A 164 -9.34 -33.60 -18.49
CA HIS A 164 -10.19 -34.13 -17.43
C HIS A 164 -11.59 -34.50 -17.94
N LEU A 165 -12.18 -33.67 -18.80
CA LEU A 165 -13.47 -33.97 -19.41
C LEU A 165 -13.40 -35.19 -20.35
N GLY A 166 -12.32 -35.32 -21.14
CA GLY A 166 -12.07 -36.47 -21.99
C GLY A 166 -11.95 -37.77 -21.19
N LEU A 167 -11.12 -37.78 -20.14
CA LEU A 167 -10.99 -38.92 -19.21
C LEU A 167 -12.33 -39.27 -18.54
N LYS A 168 -13.09 -38.26 -18.11
CA LYS A 168 -14.41 -38.46 -17.53
C LYS A 168 -15.41 -39.05 -18.52
N GLY A 169 -15.30 -38.72 -19.82
CA GLY A 169 -16.11 -39.30 -20.90
C GLY A 169 -15.72 -40.73 -21.26
N GLN A 170 -14.43 -41.09 -21.20
CA GLN A 170 -13.95 -42.45 -21.47
C GLN A 170 -14.24 -43.45 -20.35
N HIS A 171 -14.38 -42.98 -19.10
CA HIS A 171 -14.60 -43.85 -17.95
C HIS A 171 -15.92 -44.66 -18.03
N PRO A 172 -17.07 -44.10 -18.46
CA PRO A 172 -18.27 -44.86 -18.81
C PRO A 172 -18.04 -45.95 -19.85
N GLU A 173 -17.35 -45.64 -20.95
CA GLU A 173 -17.07 -46.59 -22.04
C GLU A 173 -16.21 -47.77 -21.54
N LEU A 174 -15.14 -47.48 -20.79
CA LEU A 174 -14.31 -48.50 -20.14
C LEU A 174 -15.11 -49.35 -19.15
N ARG A 175 -16.04 -48.73 -18.41
CA ARG A 175 -16.93 -49.43 -17.48
C ARG A 175 -17.89 -50.36 -18.21
N GLU A 176 -18.45 -49.92 -19.34
CA GLU A 176 -19.32 -50.74 -20.19
C GLU A 176 -18.56 -51.91 -20.80
N LEU A 177 -17.34 -51.68 -21.33
CA LEU A 177 -16.49 -52.76 -21.82
C LEU A 177 -16.15 -53.77 -20.72
N HIS A 178 -15.80 -53.30 -19.52
CA HIS A 178 -15.52 -54.17 -18.38
C HIS A 178 -16.75 -55.00 -17.97
N LEU A 179 -17.94 -54.41 -17.97
CA LEU A 179 -19.19 -55.12 -17.70
C LEU A 179 -19.49 -56.13 -18.82
N GLY A 180 -19.32 -55.76 -20.08
CA GLY A 180 -19.50 -56.66 -21.23
C GLY A 180 -18.55 -57.86 -21.18
N LEU A 181 -17.27 -57.63 -20.88
CA LEU A 181 -16.29 -58.68 -20.64
C LEU A 181 -16.69 -59.56 -19.45
N LYS A 182 -17.16 -58.97 -18.35
CA LYS A 182 -17.61 -59.73 -17.17
C LYS A 182 -18.84 -60.60 -17.45
N VAL A 183 -19.71 -60.18 -18.35
CA VAL A 183 -20.88 -60.96 -18.81
C VAL A 183 -20.48 -62.07 -19.79
N GLN A 184 -19.48 -61.84 -20.65
CA GLN A 184 -18.97 -62.86 -21.60
C GLN A 184 -18.03 -63.89 -20.95
N HIS A 185 -17.29 -63.50 -19.90
CA HIS A 185 -16.33 -64.37 -19.23
C HIS A 185 -16.92 -65.69 -18.66
N PRO A 186 -18.17 -65.77 -18.16
CA PRO A 186 -18.77 -67.06 -17.77
C PRO A 186 -19.10 -67.98 -18.96
N GLU A 187 -19.28 -67.46 -20.18
CA GLU A 187 -19.67 -68.28 -21.35
C GLU A 187 -18.53 -69.20 -21.81
N LEU A 188 -17.27 -68.76 -21.70
CA LEU A 188 -16.10 -69.56 -22.11
C LEU A 188 -15.88 -70.80 -21.22
N PRO A 189 -15.89 -70.71 -19.88
CA PRO A 189 -15.84 -71.87 -18.99
C PRO A 189 -17.04 -72.81 -19.15
N GLU A 190 -18.26 -72.30 -19.36
CA GLU A 190 -19.44 -73.15 -19.58
C GLU A 190 -19.36 -73.93 -20.88
N GLN A 191 -18.92 -73.29 -21.98
CA GLN A 191 -18.66 -73.99 -23.24
C GLN A 191 -17.56 -75.04 -23.11
N LEU A 192 -16.48 -74.73 -22.38
CA LEU A 192 -15.40 -75.68 -22.10
C LEU A 192 -15.86 -76.85 -21.24
N LEU A 193 -16.73 -76.63 -20.24
CA LEU A 193 -17.32 -77.69 -19.43
C LEU A 193 -18.24 -78.58 -20.25
N GLY A 194 -19.04 -78.01 -21.15
CA GLY A 194 -19.85 -78.75 -22.10
C GLY A 194 -19.01 -79.65 -23.02
N GLN A 195 -17.94 -79.11 -23.61
CA GLN A 195 -17.01 -79.88 -24.45
C GLN A 195 -16.24 -80.95 -23.65
N ARG A 196 -15.84 -80.62 -22.42
CA ARG A 196 -15.13 -81.56 -21.53
C ARG A 196 -16.04 -82.68 -21.03
N GLY A 197 -17.34 -82.44 -20.91
CA GLY A 197 -18.35 -83.46 -20.57
C GLY A 197 -18.57 -84.49 -21.67
N GLN A 198 -18.43 -84.11 -22.94
CA GLN A 198 -18.57 -85.03 -24.09
C GLN A 198 -17.36 -85.98 -24.25
N HIS A 199 -16.20 -85.59 -23.76
CA HIS A 199 -14.96 -86.36 -23.90
C HIS A 199 -14.93 -87.71 -23.13
N PRO A 200 -15.38 -87.82 -21.85
CA PRO A 200 -15.48 -89.11 -21.18
C PRO A 200 -16.53 -90.03 -21.80
N GLU A 201 -17.61 -89.48 -22.36
CA GLU A 201 -18.65 -90.27 -23.05
C GLU A 201 -18.10 -90.90 -24.35
N LEU A 202 -17.45 -90.10 -25.20
CA LEU A 202 -16.76 -90.60 -26.40
C LEU A 202 -15.63 -91.59 -26.07
N ARG A 203 -14.93 -91.38 -24.95
CA ARG A 203 -13.90 -92.31 -24.44
C ARG A 203 -14.54 -93.63 -23.98
N GLY A 204 -15.67 -93.58 -23.28
CA GLY A 204 -16.44 -94.75 -22.85
C GLY A 204 -16.90 -95.58 -24.04
N GLN A 205 -17.56 -94.95 -25.02
CA GLN A 205 -18.01 -95.60 -26.24
C GLN A 205 -16.84 -96.27 -27.00
N ARG A 206 -15.69 -95.59 -27.11
CA ARG A 206 -14.50 -96.17 -27.74
C ARG A 206 -13.94 -97.37 -26.94
N GLN A 207 -13.94 -97.30 -25.61
CA GLN A 207 -13.49 -98.41 -24.77
C GLN A 207 -14.43 -99.61 -24.88
N GLU A 208 -15.74 -99.40 -24.91
CA GLU A 208 -16.73 -100.45 -25.13
C GLU A 208 -16.55 -101.11 -26.49
N GLN A 209 -16.45 -100.32 -27.57
CA GLN A 209 -16.16 -100.84 -28.90
C GLN A 209 -14.86 -101.66 -28.94
N TRP A 210 -13.82 -101.20 -28.25
CA TRP A 210 -12.56 -101.92 -28.18
C TRP A 210 -12.65 -103.20 -27.35
N GLN A 211 -13.44 -103.23 -26.27
CA GLN A 211 -13.70 -104.45 -25.51
C GLN A 211 -14.49 -105.47 -26.33
N VAL A 212 -15.52 -105.02 -27.06
CA VAL A 212 -16.28 -105.87 -27.98
C VAL A 212 -15.37 -106.45 -29.06
N TRP A 213 -14.53 -105.62 -29.69
CA TRP A 213 -13.55 -106.08 -30.67
C TRP A 213 -12.57 -107.09 -30.09
N ARG A 214 -12.05 -106.84 -28.89
CA ARG A 214 -11.15 -107.77 -28.20
C ARG A 214 -11.83 -109.10 -27.86
N GLN A 215 -13.08 -109.07 -27.41
CA GLN A 215 -13.86 -110.28 -27.14
C GLN A 215 -14.08 -111.07 -28.43
N ALA A 216 -14.47 -110.41 -29.53
CA ALA A 216 -14.63 -111.05 -30.83
C ALA A 216 -13.32 -111.69 -31.31
N GLN A 217 -12.18 -110.99 -31.19
CA GLN A 217 -10.86 -111.55 -31.51
C GLN A 217 -10.50 -112.76 -30.65
N ARG A 218 -10.83 -112.74 -29.35
CA ARG A 218 -10.62 -113.87 -28.46
C ARG A 218 -11.49 -115.06 -28.83
N CYS A 219 -12.76 -114.84 -29.18
CA CYS A 219 -13.65 -115.88 -29.67
C CYS A 219 -13.12 -116.50 -30.98
N LEU A 220 -12.74 -115.66 -31.94
CA LEU A 220 -12.12 -116.11 -33.20
C LEU A 220 -10.84 -116.91 -32.96
N TRP A 221 -9.99 -116.49 -32.03
CA TRP A 221 -8.78 -117.22 -31.68
C TRP A 221 -9.08 -118.56 -31.00
N LEU A 222 -10.06 -118.61 -30.08
CA LEU A 222 -10.48 -119.86 -29.43
C LEU A 222 -11.13 -120.83 -30.43
N GLU A 223 -11.94 -120.33 -31.36
CA GLU A 223 -12.52 -121.11 -32.46
C GLU A 223 -11.42 -121.65 -33.38
N TRP A 224 -10.45 -120.82 -33.77
CA TRP A 224 -9.30 -121.25 -34.55
C TRP A 224 -8.45 -122.30 -33.80
N ALA A 225 -8.19 -122.10 -32.51
CA ALA A 225 -7.49 -123.07 -31.66
C ALA A 225 -8.28 -124.38 -31.49
N ALA A 226 -9.62 -124.35 -31.47
CA ALA A 226 -10.47 -125.53 -31.40
C ALA A 226 -10.56 -126.27 -32.76
N MET A 227 -10.43 -125.56 -33.88
CA MET A 227 -10.38 -126.13 -35.23
C MET A 227 -9.00 -126.67 -35.62
N GLY A 228 -7.94 -126.24 -34.94
CA GLY A 228 -6.56 -126.66 -35.17
C GLY A 228 -6.21 -127.99 -34.49
N ARG A 229 -6.45 -129.08 -35.21
CA ARG A 229 -5.40 -130.09 -35.41
C ARG A 229 -4.35 -129.56 -36.38
#